data_AF-A0A7Y4ZNW0-F1
#
_entry.id   AF-A0A7Y4ZNW0-F1
#
_cell.length_a   1.000
_cell.length_b   1.000
_cell.length_c   1.000
_cell.angle_alpha   90.00
_cell.angle_beta   90.00
_cell.angle_gamma   90.00
#
_symmetry.space_group_name_H-M   'P 1'
#
loop_
_entity.id
_entity.type
_entity.pdbx_description
1 polymer ?
#
loop_
_entity_poly.entity_id
_entity_poly.type
_entity_poly.pdbx_seq_one_letter_code
_entity_poly.pdbx_strand_id
1 'polypeptide(L)'
;MATNGIEGLLVETHNWGKTVAFWKSLGYLLELETDHHSGILKHPSGGPYLFVAERPASQALQVVPVIAVTDAAKFEAPASGTVVRPFERQHWPVLEMLLADPDGRTLSVQTPAPDSEGHHHG
;
A
#
# COMPACT_ATOMS: atom_id res chain seq x y z
N MET A 1 -10.42 18.15 3.19
CA MET A 1 -9.57 17.80 2.03
C MET A 1 -9.84 16.34 1.69
N ALA A 2 -9.78 15.95 0.41
CA ALA A 2 -10.23 14.62 -0.03
C ALA A 2 -9.28 13.47 0.38
N THR A 3 -7.99 13.75 0.58
CA THR A 3 -6.96 12.78 0.96
C THR A 3 -5.94 13.42 1.92
N ASN A 4 -5.12 12.60 2.56
CA ASN A 4 -4.01 13.00 3.43
C ASN A 4 -2.64 12.97 2.70
N GLY A 5 -2.66 12.82 1.37
CA GLY A 5 -1.45 12.71 0.54
C GLY A 5 -0.95 11.28 0.36
N ILE A 6 0.28 11.16 -0.16
CA ILE A 6 0.96 9.87 -0.37
C ILE A 6 1.54 9.43 0.97
N GLU A 7 1.02 8.32 1.50
CA GLU A 7 1.51 7.72 2.75
C GLU A 7 2.66 6.74 2.50
N GLY A 8 2.61 6.05 1.36
CA GLY A 8 3.59 5.04 1.00
C GLY A 8 3.62 4.72 -0.48
N LEU A 9 4.51 3.81 -0.85
CA LEU A 9 4.57 3.19 -2.17
C LEU A 9 4.57 1.67 -1.99
N LEU A 10 3.68 0.98 -2.69
CA LEU A 10 3.84 -0.45 -2.97
C LEU A 10 4.86 -0.59 -4.10
N VAL A 11 5.94 -1.31 -3.85
CA VAL A 11 7.02 -1.57 -4.81
C VAL A 11 7.15 -3.07 -5.00
N GLU A 12 6.76 -3.55 -6.17
CA GLU A 12 6.90 -4.97 -6.48
C GLU A 12 8.33 -5.31 -6.92
N THR A 13 8.78 -6.52 -6.61
CA THR A 13 10.09 -7.03 -7.03
C THR A 13 10.00 -8.50 -7.43
N HIS A 14 10.98 -8.97 -8.20
CA HIS A 14 11.19 -10.42 -8.42
C HIS A 14 12.24 -11.01 -7.48
N ASN A 15 12.87 -10.18 -6.64
CA ASN A 15 13.89 -10.64 -5.71
C ASN A 15 13.92 -9.76 -4.44
N TRP A 16 13.24 -10.21 -3.42
CA TRP A 16 13.13 -9.61 -2.09
C TRP A 16 14.49 -9.29 -1.50
N GLY A 17 15.36 -10.29 -1.39
CA GLY A 17 16.67 -10.14 -0.75
C GLY A 17 17.52 -9.05 -1.40
N LYS A 18 17.59 -9.03 -2.74
CA LYS A 18 18.32 -7.99 -3.49
C LYS A 18 17.67 -6.61 -3.35
N THR A 19 16.35 -6.52 -3.42
CA THR A 19 15.64 -5.24 -3.29
C THR A 19 15.76 -4.65 -1.89
N VAL A 20 15.63 -5.46 -0.83
CA VAL A 20 15.83 -5.00 0.55
C VAL A 20 17.27 -4.56 0.77
N ALA A 21 18.26 -5.32 0.28
CA ALA A 21 19.66 -4.92 0.37
C ALA A 21 19.93 -3.58 -0.34
N PHE A 22 19.34 -3.38 -1.53
CA PHE A 22 19.41 -2.12 -2.27
C PHE A 22 18.82 -0.94 -1.48
N TRP A 23 17.61 -1.06 -0.94
CA TRP A 23 17.02 0.04 -0.17
C TRP A 23 17.76 0.31 1.14
N LYS A 24 18.27 -0.73 1.81
CA LYS A 24 19.12 -0.58 2.99
C LYS A 24 20.41 0.18 2.69
N SER A 25 21.04 -0.04 1.53
CA SER A 25 22.25 0.72 1.15
C SER A 25 21.97 2.19 0.86
N LEU A 26 20.72 2.55 0.56
CA LEU A 26 20.23 3.93 0.45
C LEU A 26 19.82 4.54 1.80
N GLY A 27 19.97 3.81 2.91
CA GLY A 27 19.67 4.31 4.26
C GLY A 27 18.27 3.98 4.78
N TYR A 28 17.47 3.19 4.06
CA TYR A 28 16.19 2.70 4.58
C TYR A 28 16.40 1.60 5.61
N LEU A 29 15.51 1.56 6.60
CA LEU A 29 15.44 0.52 7.62
C LEU A 29 14.25 -0.39 7.35
N LEU A 30 14.46 -1.69 7.49
CA LEU A 30 13.37 -2.68 7.46
C LEU A 30 12.68 -2.67 8.83
N GLU A 31 11.42 -2.24 8.87
CA GLU A 31 10.64 -2.15 10.12
C GLU A 31 9.75 -3.36 10.35
N LEU A 32 9.26 -3.96 9.26
CA LEU A 32 8.40 -5.14 9.29
C LEU A 32 8.80 -6.06 8.15
N GLU A 33 8.91 -7.35 8.44
CA GLU A 33 9.03 -8.41 7.44
C GLU A 33 7.92 -9.43 7.69
N THR A 34 7.26 -9.83 6.60
CA THR A 34 6.28 -10.92 6.59
C THR A 34 6.97 -12.22 6.19
N ASP A 35 6.33 -13.35 6.48
CA ASP A 35 6.72 -14.68 6.05
C ASP A 35 6.53 -14.95 4.53
N HIS A 36 6.13 -13.93 3.76
CA HIS A 36 5.81 -14.03 2.32
C HIS A 36 6.73 -13.17 1.43
N HIS A 37 7.98 -12.93 1.85
CA HIS A 37 8.93 -12.08 1.10
C HIS A 37 8.37 -10.69 0.79
N SER A 38 7.70 -10.10 1.77
CA SER A 38 7.19 -8.74 1.71
C SER A 38 7.37 -8.01 3.04
N GLY A 39 7.39 -6.69 3.03
CA GLY A 39 7.60 -5.93 4.26
C GLY A 39 7.70 -4.43 4.05
N ILE A 40 7.80 -3.71 5.17
CA ILE A 40 7.82 -2.24 5.20
C ILE A 40 9.24 -1.76 5.47
N LEU A 41 9.72 -0.86 4.62
CA LEU A 41 10.92 -0.08 4.85
C LEU A 41 10.60 1.39 5.05
N LYS A 42 11.32 2.06 5.95
CA LYS A 42 11.22 3.50 6.17
C LYS A 42 12.59 4.16 6.20
N HIS A 43 12.65 5.39 5.71
CA HIS A 43 13.85 6.21 5.85
C HIS A 43 13.79 6.99 7.18
N PRO A 44 14.85 7.00 8.01
CA PRO A 44 14.84 7.69 9.31
C PRO A 44 14.57 9.20 9.22
N SER A 45 14.86 9.83 8.09
CA SER A 45 14.55 11.25 7.85
C SER A 45 13.07 11.52 7.53
N GLY A 46 12.21 10.50 7.56
CA GLY A 46 10.79 10.59 7.23
C GLY A 46 10.49 10.43 5.74
N GLY A 47 9.25 10.76 5.37
CA GLY A 47 8.70 10.55 4.01
C GLY A 47 7.83 9.30 3.91
N PRO A 48 7.33 8.98 2.70
CA PRO A 48 6.49 7.81 2.48
C PRO A 48 7.23 6.51 2.82
N TYR A 49 6.50 5.53 3.37
CA TYR A 49 7.06 4.20 3.56
C TYR A 49 7.16 3.45 2.21
N LEU A 50 8.01 2.42 2.16
CA LEU A 50 8.05 1.48 1.04
C LEU A 50 7.51 0.14 1.51
N PHE A 51 6.38 -0.29 0.98
CA PHE A 51 5.93 -1.67 1.12
C PHE A 51 6.47 -2.46 -0.08
N VAL A 52 7.47 -3.30 0.14
CA VAL A 52 8.06 -4.11 -0.92
C VAL A 52 7.41 -5.49 -0.89
N ALA A 53 7.00 -6.01 -2.06
CA ALA A 53 6.44 -7.36 -2.18
C ALA A 53 7.04 -8.12 -3.34
N GLU A 54 7.51 -9.35 -3.09
CA GLU A 54 7.98 -10.22 -4.16
C GLU A 54 6.82 -10.79 -4.98
N ARG A 55 6.95 -10.78 -6.31
CA ARG A 55 6.00 -11.32 -7.29
C ARG A 55 6.69 -12.36 -8.18
N PRO A 56 5.94 -13.37 -8.65
CA PRO A 56 6.45 -14.33 -9.62
C PRO A 56 7.08 -13.66 -10.83
N ALA A 57 8.14 -14.24 -11.39
CA ALA A 57 8.86 -13.70 -12.54
C ALA A 57 8.01 -13.54 -13.81
N SER A 58 6.84 -14.19 -13.87
CA SER A 58 5.88 -14.09 -14.97
C SER A 58 4.96 -12.86 -14.89
N GLN A 59 4.95 -12.13 -13.77
CA GLN A 59 4.11 -10.96 -13.56
C GLN A 59 4.89 -9.68 -13.87
N ALA A 60 4.27 -8.72 -14.56
CA ALA A 60 4.89 -7.40 -14.70
C ALA A 60 4.88 -6.67 -13.34
N LEU A 61 6.04 -6.17 -12.92
CA LEU A 61 6.18 -5.42 -11.67
C LEU A 61 5.50 -4.06 -11.74
N GLN A 62 4.91 -3.65 -10.62
CA GLN A 62 4.30 -2.34 -10.47
C GLN A 62 4.96 -1.52 -9.35
N VAL A 63 4.86 -0.20 -9.48
CA VAL A 63 5.04 0.75 -8.40
C VAL A 63 3.72 1.50 -8.25
N VAL A 64 3.07 1.36 -7.10
CA VAL A 64 1.72 1.85 -6.85
C VAL A 64 1.76 2.83 -5.68
N PRO A 65 1.39 4.11 -5.88
CA PRO A 65 1.23 5.05 -4.78
C PRO A 65 0.12 4.61 -3.83
N VAL A 66 0.42 4.66 -2.52
CA VAL A 66 -0.57 4.49 -1.46
C VAL A 66 -1.04 5.87 -1.00
N ILE A 67 -2.31 6.16 -1.21
CA ILE A 67 -2.98 7.42 -0.90
C ILE A 67 -3.81 7.25 0.36
N ALA A 68 -3.47 7.98 1.41
CA ALA A 68 -4.23 7.91 2.66
C ALA A 68 -5.51 8.73 2.57
N VAL A 69 -6.60 8.17 3.10
CA VAL A 69 -7.87 8.86 3.35
C VAL A 69 -8.31 8.64 4.79
N THR A 70 -9.07 9.58 5.34
CA THR A 70 -9.50 9.51 6.75
C THR A 70 -10.71 8.60 6.96
N ASP A 71 -11.58 8.48 5.96
CA ASP A 71 -12.85 7.74 6.06
C ASP A 71 -13.26 7.26 4.66
N ALA A 72 -13.27 5.93 4.47
CA ALA A 72 -13.66 5.31 3.20
C ALA A 72 -15.12 5.63 2.81
N ALA A 73 -16.03 5.79 3.78
CA ALA A 73 -17.45 6.04 3.50
C ALA A 73 -17.70 7.48 3.02
N LYS A 74 -16.76 8.39 3.27
CA LYS A 74 -16.83 9.80 2.83
C LYS A 74 -15.92 10.09 1.64
N PHE A 75 -15.13 9.12 1.20
CA PHE A 75 -14.25 9.32 0.07
C PHE A 75 -15.05 9.24 -1.23
N GLU A 76 -15.00 10.32 -2.00
CA GLU A 76 -15.56 10.38 -3.36
C GLU A 76 -14.41 10.32 -4.37
N ALA A 77 -14.42 9.29 -5.22
CA ALA A 77 -13.44 9.18 -6.29
C ALA A 77 -13.58 10.36 -7.28
N PRO A 78 -12.47 10.96 -7.74
CA PRO A 78 -12.52 12.02 -8.74
C PRO A 78 -13.19 11.53 -10.02
N ALA A 79 -14.05 12.36 -10.64
CA ALA A 79 -14.75 12.01 -11.89
C ALA A 79 -13.80 11.73 -13.08
N SER A 80 -12.56 12.24 -13.03
CA SER A 80 -11.51 11.97 -14.02
C SER A 80 -10.78 10.64 -13.78
N GLY A 81 -11.04 9.96 -12.66
CA GLY A 81 -10.46 8.66 -12.33
C GLY A 81 -11.47 7.54 -12.54
N THR A 82 -10.97 6.31 -12.62
CA THR A 82 -11.79 5.10 -12.74
C THR A 82 -11.60 4.23 -11.51
N VAL A 83 -12.68 3.93 -10.79
CA VAL A 83 -12.65 2.95 -9.70
C VAL A 83 -12.50 1.57 -10.31
N VAL A 84 -11.31 0.97 -10.17
CA VAL A 84 -10.99 -0.37 -10.66
C VAL A 84 -11.54 -1.42 -9.70
N ARG A 85 -11.45 -1.16 -8.40
CA ARG A 85 -11.99 -2.00 -7.33
C ARG A 85 -12.48 -1.10 -6.20
N PRO A 86 -13.74 -1.23 -5.72
CA PRO A 86 -14.24 -0.45 -4.59
C PRO A 86 -13.48 -0.77 -3.30
N PHE A 87 -13.75 -0.03 -2.22
CA PHE A 87 -13.16 -0.33 -0.91
C PHE A 87 -13.50 -1.75 -0.46
N GLU A 88 -12.46 -2.54 -0.23
CA GLU A 88 -12.54 -3.91 0.28
C GLU A 88 -11.54 -4.10 1.43
N ARG A 89 -11.89 -4.95 2.40
CA ARG A 89 -10.97 -5.34 3.48
C ARG A 89 -9.86 -6.21 2.91
N GLN A 90 -8.62 -5.85 3.20
CA GLN A 90 -7.46 -6.64 2.79
C GLN A 90 -7.06 -7.64 3.89
N HIS A 91 -6.10 -8.52 3.58
CA HIS A 91 -5.55 -9.45 4.57
C HIS A 91 -4.72 -8.75 5.66
N TRP A 92 -4.30 -7.51 5.41
CA TRP A 92 -3.70 -6.59 6.38
C TRP A 92 -4.74 -5.55 6.84
N PRO A 93 -4.53 -4.82 7.95
CA PRO A 93 -5.58 -4.06 8.65
C PRO A 93 -5.96 -2.73 7.97
N VAL A 94 -6.28 -2.76 6.68
CA VAL A 94 -6.77 -1.61 5.91
C VAL A 94 -8.02 -1.96 5.11
N LEU A 95 -8.83 -0.94 4.83
CA LEU A 95 -9.75 -0.94 3.70
C LEU A 95 -9.01 -0.32 2.51
N GLU A 96 -9.03 -0.98 1.36
CA GLU A 96 -8.35 -0.52 0.14
C GLU A 96 -9.32 -0.43 -1.03
N MET A 97 -9.25 0.68 -1.76
CA MET A 97 -9.81 0.85 -3.10
C MET A 97 -8.67 0.93 -4.12
N LEU A 98 -8.85 0.33 -5.30
CA LEU A 98 -7.95 0.56 -6.43
C LEU A 98 -8.56 1.60 -7.37
N LEU A 99 -7.84 2.70 -7.57
CA LEU A 99 -8.22 3.80 -8.44
C LEU A 99 -7.22 3.90 -9.59
N ALA A 100 -7.69 3.98 -10.82
CA ALA A 100 -6.87 4.32 -11.97
C ALA A 100 -7.02 5.80 -12.30
N ASP A 101 -5.91 6.46 -12.59
CA ASP A 101 -5.92 7.83 -13.09
C ASP A 101 -6.22 7.89 -14.61
N PRO A 102 -6.27 9.08 -15.25
CA PRO A 102 -6.61 9.21 -16.66
C PRO A 102 -5.74 8.41 -17.64
N ASP A 103 -4.51 8.06 -17.23
CA ASP A 103 -3.57 7.29 -18.07
C ASP A 103 -3.56 5.80 -17.69
N GLY A 104 -4.46 5.36 -16.81
CA GLY A 104 -4.55 3.97 -16.36
C GLY A 104 -3.53 3.59 -15.30
N ARG A 105 -2.82 4.55 -14.69
CA ARG A 105 -1.88 4.25 -13.59
C ARG A 105 -2.68 3.98 -12.32
N THR A 106 -2.43 2.83 -11.70
CA THR A 106 -3.12 2.41 -10.47
C THR A 106 -2.59 3.17 -9.25
N LEU A 107 -3.50 3.54 -8.36
CA LEU A 107 -3.27 4.04 -7.01
C LEU A 107 -4.02 3.13 -6.04
N SER A 108 -3.41 2.89 -4.88
CA SER A 108 -4.05 2.22 -3.75
C SER A 108 -4.55 3.29 -2.78
N VAL A 109 -5.87 3.46 -2.67
CA VAL A 109 -6.46 4.42 -1.72
C VAL A 109 -6.83 3.65 -0.46
N GLN A 110 -6.28 4.06 0.68
CA GLN A 110 -6.36 3.29 1.93
C GLN A 110 -6.82 4.12 3.12
N THR A 111 -7.52 3.46 4.03
CA THR A 111 -7.79 3.91 5.40
C THR A 111 -7.58 2.71 6.34
N PRO A 112 -7.20 2.92 7.61
CA PRO A 112 -7.22 1.86 8.60
C PRO A 112 -8.57 1.14 8.59
N ALA A 113 -8.54 -0.20 8.59
CA ALA A 113 -9.76 -0.97 8.75
C ALA A 113 -10.26 -0.78 10.18
N PRO A 114 -11.58 -0.67 10.41
CA PRO A 114 -12.10 -0.79 11.76
C PRO A 114 -11.68 -2.16 12.30
N ASP A 115 -11.19 -2.18 13.55
CA ASP A 115 -10.93 -3.42 14.25
C ASP A 115 -12.18 -4.30 14.14
N SER A 116 -11.98 -5.56 13.76
CA SER A 116 -13.04 -6.54 13.91
C SER A 116 -13.35 -6.56 15.40
N GLU A 117 -14.54 -6.12 15.84
CA GLU A 117 -14.95 -6.24 17.23
C GLU A 117 -14.61 -7.66 17.69
N GLY A 118 -13.76 -7.75 18.71
CA GLY A 118 -13.41 -9.01 19.33
C GLY A 118 -14.71 -9.72 19.69
N HIS A 119 -14.88 -10.95 19.19
CA HIS A 119 -15.89 -11.86 19.72
C HIS A 119 -15.53 -12.15 21.18
N HIS A 120 -15.93 -11.26 22.09
CA HIS A 120 -16.18 -11.60 23.48
C HIS A 120 -17.49 -12.38 23.51
N HIS A 121 -17.40 -13.70 23.27
CA HIS A 121 -18.41 -14.61 23.80
C HIS A 121 -18.07 -14.88 25.28
N GLY A 122 -19.02 -14.52 26.14
CA GLY A 122 -19.02 -14.87 27.56
C GLY A 122 -19.44 -16.32 27.81
#